data_AF-S2EQV4-F1
#
_entry.id   AF-S2EQV4-F1
#
_cell.length_a   1.000
_cell.length_b   1.000
_cell.length_c   1.000
_cell.angle_alpha   90.00
_cell.angle_beta   90.00
_cell.angle_gamma   90.00
#
_symmetry.space_group_name_H-M   'P 1'
#
loop_
_entity.id
_entity.type
_entity.pdbx_description
1 polymer ?
#
loop_
_entity_poly.entity_id
_entity_poly.type
_entity_poly.pdbx_seq_one_letter_code
_entity_poly.pdbx_strand_id
1 'polypeptide(L)' 'MDVAQIIARKTENAGYSIGEIKIGSESLESQDGRTRNVSTIEIEVKRNS' A
#
# COMPACT_ATOMS: atom_id res chain seq x y z
N MET A 1 2.77 -6.82 -11.87
CA MET A 1 2.93 -7.58 -10.60
C MET A 1 1.97 -6.99 -9.60
N ASP A 2 1.04 -7.79 -9.05
CA ASP A 2 0.10 -7.33 -8.04
C ASP A 2 0.74 -7.23 -6.66
N VAL A 3 0.98 -6.01 -6.22
CA VAL A 3 1.63 -5.70 -4.93
C VAL A 3 0.78 -6.16 -3.75
N ALA A 4 -0.55 -6.12 -3.87
CA ALA A 4 -1.47 -6.55 -2.81
C ALA A 4 -1.34 -8.05 -2.48
N GLN A 5 -1.22 -8.92 -3.49
CA GLN A 5 -1.06 -10.37 -3.29
C GLN A 5 0.28 -10.74 -2.65
N ILE A 6 1.35 -9.98 -2.95
CA ILE A 6 2.68 -10.22 -2.39
C ILE A 6 2.70 -9.90 -0.90
N ILE A 7 2.05 -8.81 -0.51
CA ILE A 7 2.01 -8.36 0.88
C ILE A 7 1.10 -9.29 1.70
N ALA A 8 -0.08 -9.68 1.18
CA ALA A 8 -0.93 -10.69 1.81
C ALA A 8 -0.18 -11.99 2.15
N ARG A 9 0.58 -12.54 1.18
CA ARG A 9 1.34 -13.78 1.38
C ARG A 9 2.51 -13.66 2.37
N LYS A 10 3.13 -12.48 2.47
CA LYS A 10 4.27 -12.25 3.38
C LYS A 10 3.83 -12.02 4.83
N THR A 11 2.68 -11.40 5.05
CA THR A 11 2.21 -11.02 6.39
C THR A 11 1.57 -12.20 7.14
N GLU A 12 0.90 -13.12 6.43
CA GLU A 12 0.28 -14.33 7.00
C GLU A 12 1.28 -15.24 7.73
N ASN A 13 2.54 -15.31 7.25
CA ASN A 13 3.60 -16.10 7.87
C ASN A 13 4.28 -15.43 9.09
N ALA A 14 3.97 -14.16 9.38
CA ALA A 14 4.67 -13.38 10.39
C ALA A 14 3.88 -13.19 11.70
N GLY A 15 2.69 -13.80 11.82
CA GLY A 15 1.81 -13.59 12.98
C GLY A 15 1.11 -12.21 12.98
N TYR A 16 1.04 -11.57 11.82
CA TYR A 16 0.29 -10.34 11.62
C TYR A 16 -0.84 -10.61 10.61
N SER A 17 -2.00 -10.00 10.83
CA SER A 17 -3.11 -9.99 9.87
C SER A 17 -3.11 -8.67 9.12
N ILE A 18 -3.33 -8.72 7.81
CA ILE A 18 -3.63 -7.51 7.05
C ILE A 18 -5.10 -7.17 7.24
N GLY A 19 -5.37 -5.93 7.61
CA GLY A 19 -6.71 -5.36 7.69
C GLY A 19 -7.13 -4.75 6.35
N GLU A 20 -7.61 -3.51 6.41
CA GLU A 20 -8.02 -2.78 5.22
C GLU A 20 -6.81 -2.37 4.36
N ILE A 21 -6.94 -2.53 3.04
CA ILE A 21 -5.96 -2.07 2.05
C ILE A 21 -6.63 -0.95 1.26
N LYS A 22 -6.09 0.27 1.33
CA LYS A 22 -6.58 1.42 0.54
C LYS A 22 -5.58 1.73 -0.55
N ILE A 23 -6.07 1.81 -1.77
CA ILE A 23 -5.28 2.22 -2.93
C ILE A 23 -5.87 3.54 -3.41
N GLY A 24 -5.04 4.58 -3.35
CA GLY A 24 -5.37 5.92 -3.80
C GLY A 24 -4.44 6.36 -4.92
N SER A 25 -4.76 7.50 -5.50
CA SER A 25 -3.86 8.19 -6.42
C SER A 25 -3.98 9.69 -6.19
N GLU A 26 -2.85 10.33 -5.98
CA GLU A 26 -2.77 11.77 -5.77
C GLU A 26 -1.98 12.41 -6.91
N SER A 27 -2.48 13.54 -7.39
CA SER A 27 -1.80 14.33 -8.42
C SER A 27 -0.79 15.25 -7.73
N LEU A 28 0.47 14.86 -7.73
CA LEU A 28 1.55 15.56 -7.03
C LEU A 28 2.33 16.41 -8.02
N GLU A 29 2.55 17.68 -7.68
CA GLU A 29 3.36 18.57 -8.51
C GLU A 29 4.85 18.23 -8.31
N SER A 30 5.46 17.73 -9.38
CA SER A 30 6.88 17.41 -9.41
C SER A 30 7.69 18.70 -9.42
N GLN A 31 8.94 18.64 -8.95
CA GLN A 31 9.81 19.81 -8.75
C GLN A 31 10.09 20.63 -10.04
N ASP A 32 9.79 20.04 -11.20
CA ASP A 32 9.82 20.63 -12.54
C ASP A 32 8.52 21.36 -12.93
N GLY A 33 7.57 21.54 -12.00
CA GLY A 33 6.28 22.20 -12.22
C GLY A 33 5.27 21.33 -12.99
N ARG A 34 5.54 20.02 -13.13
CA ARG A 34 4.66 19.09 -13.84
C ARG A 34 3.87 18.25 -12.86
N THR A 35 2.56 18.19 -13.03
CA THR A 35 1.71 17.30 -12.24
C THR A 35 1.94 15.85 -12.66
N ARG A 36 2.25 14.97 -11.71
CA ARG A 36 2.36 13.53 -11.91
C ARG A 36 1.38 12.82 -11.01
N ASN A 37 0.69 11.83 -11.55
CA ASN A 37 -0.14 10.95 -10.74
C ASN A 37 0.77 9.98 -10.00
N VAL A 38 0.69 10.02 -8.68
CA VAL A 38 1.40 9.13 -7.78
C VAL A 38 0.36 8.20 -7.17
N SER A 39 0.54 6.89 -7.32
CA SER A 39 -0.29 5.90 -6.64
C SER A 39 0.17 5.76 -5.20
N THR A 40 -0.77 5.90 -4.26
CA THR A 40 -0.55 5.70 -2.83
C THR A 40 -1.20 4.39 -2.42
N ILE A 41 -0.50 3.59 -1.61
CA ILE A 41 -1.04 2.36 -1.03
C ILE A 41 -0.90 2.42 0.49
N GLU A 42 -2.02 2.31 1.18
CA GLU A 42 -2.08 2.18 2.64
C GLU A 42 -2.51 0.77 2.99
N ILE A 43 -1.80 0.16 3.94
CA ILE A 43 -2.01 -1.23 4.34
C ILE A 43 -2.10 -1.24 5.86
N GLU A 44 -3.28 -1.55 6.38
CA GLU A 44 -3.46 -1.76 7.80
C GLU A 44 -2.86 -3.12 8.20
N VAL A 45 -1.99 -3.13 9.22
CA VAL A 45 -1.39 -4.36 9.74
C VAL A 45 -1.74 -4.48 11.22
N LYS A 46 -2.39 -5.58 11.60
CA LYS A 46 -2.76 -5.93 12.97
C LYS A 46 -1.90 -7.08 13.46
N ARG A 47 -1.44 -7.04 14.71
CA ARG A 47 -0.72 -8.16 15.33
C ARG A 47 -1.73 -9.18 15.85
N ASN A 48 -1.60 -10.44 15.45
CA ASN A 48 -2.40 -11.51 16.05
C ASN A 48 -1.81 -11.82 17.41
N SER A 49 -2.57 -11.53 18.47
CA SER A 49 -2.24 -11.92 19.86
C SER A 49 -2.84 -13.27 20.18
#